data_AF-A0A2M6ZTF0-F1
#
_entry.id   AF-A0A2M6ZTF0-F1
#
_cell.length_a   1.000
_cell.length_b   1.000
_cell.length_c   1.000
_cell.angle_alpha   90.00
_cell.angle_beta   90.00
_cell.angle_gamma   90.00
#
_symmetry.space_group_name_H-M   'P 1'
#
loop_
_entity.id
_entity.type
_entity.pdbx_description
1 polymer ?
#
loop_
_entity_poly.entity_id
_entity_poly.type
_entity_poly.pdbx_seq_one_letter_code
_entity_poly.pdbx_strand_id
1 'polypeptide(L)' 'DFPRIRVGIGRPQVEGLSNTDEDVIVSYVLSDFTPQEEELIKPIIVTVAEAIACFLTQGMEVAMSKFN' A
#
# COMPACT_ATOMS: atom_id res chain seq x y z
N ASP A 1 0.24 -20.74 5.86
CA ASP A 1 -0.32 -19.53 5.22
C ASP A 1 -0.55 -18.42 6.22
N PHE A 2 -0.15 -17.21 5.86
CA PHE A 2 -0.44 -16.00 6.66
C PHE A 2 -1.16 -14.97 5.78
N PRO A 3 -2.32 -14.45 6.23
CA PRO A 3 -3.05 -13.40 5.52
C PRO A 3 -2.21 -12.13 5.48
N ARG A 4 -2.20 -11.46 4.33
CA ARG A 4 -1.41 -10.26 4.07
C ARG A 4 -2.31 -9.20 3.45
N ILE A 5 -2.36 -8.02 4.04
CA ILE A 5 -3.00 -6.84 3.45
C ILE A 5 -1.90 -6.08 2.71
N ARG A 6 -2.07 -5.86 1.41
CA ARG A 6 -1.08 -5.18 0.56
C ARG A 6 -1.55 -3.76 0.30
N VAL A 7 -0.76 -2.78 0.73
CA VAL A 7 -1.01 -1.36 0.45
C VAL A 7 -0.04 -0.92 -0.63
N GLY A 8 -0.57 -0.48 -1.77
CA GLY A 8 0.25 0.03 -2.86
C GLY A 8 0.73 1.44 -2.54
N ILE A 9 2.04 1.59 -2.33
CA ILE A 9 2.67 2.91 -2.14
C ILE A 9 3.12 3.54 -3.45
N GLY A 10 2.95 2.86 -4.59
CA GLY A 10 3.46 3.25 -5.89
C GLY A 10 4.77 2.53 -6.25
N ARG A 11 5.37 2.94 -7.38
CA ARG A 11 6.73 2.56 -7.76
C ARG A 11 7.46 3.81 -8.22
N PRO A 12 8.75 3.95 -7.91
CA PRO A 12 9.54 5.08 -8.41
C PRO A 12 9.56 5.00 -9.93
N GLN A 13 9.13 6.07 -10.61
CA GLN A 13 9.36 6.29 -12.04
C GLN A 13 10.35 7.42 -12.17
N VAL A 14 11.64 7.12 -12.03
CA VAL A 14 12.69 8.12 -12.19
C VAL A 14 13.10 8.15 -13.66
N GLU A 15 12.91 9.28 -14.32
CA GLU A 15 13.31 9.45 -15.73
C GLU A 15 14.81 9.14 -15.91
N GLY A 16 15.12 8.19 -16.78
CA GLY A 16 16.50 7.79 -17.10
C GLY A 16 17.11 6.71 -16.22
N LEU A 17 16.43 6.27 -15.14
CA LEU A 17 16.83 5.12 -14.34
C LEU A 17 15.82 3.98 -14.52
N SER A 18 16.31 2.74 -14.61
CA SER A 18 15.38 1.61 -14.69
C SER A 18 14.62 1.49 -13.36
N ASN A 19 13.32 1.22 -13.40
CA ASN A 19 12.51 0.93 -12.20
C ASN A 19 12.87 -0.42 -11.53
N THR A 20 14.05 -0.95 -11.87
CA THR A 20 14.70 -2.17 -11.37
C THR A 20 16.01 -1.85 -10.65
N ASP A 21 16.43 -0.58 -10.63
CA ASP A 21 17.63 -0.15 -9.91
C ASP A 21 17.36 -0.21 -8.41
N GLU A 22 18.17 -1.02 -7.71
CA GLU A 22 17.97 -1.32 -6.29
C GLU A 22 18.17 -0.07 -5.43
N ASP A 23 19.13 0.80 -5.79
CA ASP A 23 19.41 2.04 -5.06
C ASP A 23 18.23 3.02 -5.14
N VAL A 24 17.56 3.09 -6.29
CA VAL A 24 16.36 3.92 -6.49
C VAL A 24 15.18 3.39 -5.67
N ILE A 25 15.00 2.06 -5.62
CA ILE A 25 13.92 1.44 -4.85
C ILE A 25 14.16 1.62 -3.34
N VAL A 26 15.39 1.41 -2.88
CA VAL A 26 15.76 1.60 -1.46
C VAL A 26 15.51 3.04 -1.04
N SER A 27 15.96 4.01 -1.85
CA SER A 27 15.71 5.43 -1.59
C SER A 27 14.22 5.75 -1.55
N TYR A 28 13.43 5.23 -2.50
CA TYR A 28 11.98 5.45 -2.56
C TYR A 28 11.23 4.90 -1.33
N VAL A 29 11.56 3.69 -0.88
CA VAL A 29 10.89 3.05 0.27
C VAL A 29 11.29 3.72 1.61
N LEU A 30 12.48 4.31 1.68
CA LEU A 30 12.96 5.01 2.87
C LEU A 30 12.64 6.51 2.89
N SER A 31 12.11 7.05 1.78
CA SER A 31 11.72 8.46 1.68
C SER A 31 10.33 8.71 2.23
N ASP A 32 10.09 9.94 2.69
CA ASP A 32 8.76 10.39 3.06
C ASP A 32 7.87 10.58 1.83
N PHE A 33 6.55 10.43 2.03
CA PHE A 33 5.56 10.70 1.00
C PHE A 33 5.50 12.19 0.66
N THR A 34 5.32 12.51 -0.62
CA THR A 34 5.00 13.88 -1.03
C THR A 34 3.63 14.29 -0.49
N PRO A 35 3.35 15.61 -0.35
CA PRO A 35 2.03 16.07 0.13
C PRO A 35 0.85 15.51 -0.68
N GLN A 36 1.04 15.32 -1.99
CA GLN A 36 0.05 14.72 -2.88
C GLN A 36 -0.17 13.23 -2.58
N GLU A 37 0.91 12.48 -2.33
CA GLU A 37 0.82 11.08 -1.92
C GLU A 37 0.20 10.94 -0.53
N GLU A 38 0.53 11.82 0.41
CA GLU A 38 -0.09 11.83 1.75
C GLU A 38 -1.60 12.06 1.69
N GLU A 39 -2.08 12.97 0.82
CA GLU A 39 -3.51 13.19 0.62
C GLU A 39 -4.22 11.94 0.08
N LEU A 40 -3.53 11.13 -0.73
CA LEU A 40 -4.03 9.85 -1.23
C LEU A 40 -3.93 8.73 -0.20
N ILE A 41 -2.90 8.73 0.65
CA ILE A 41 -2.67 7.67 1.65
C ILE A 41 -3.62 7.80 2.84
N LYS A 42 -3.98 9.01 3.25
CA LYS A 42 -4.94 9.25 4.34
C LYS A 42 -6.24 8.42 4.21
N PRO A 43 -6.98 8.48 3.08
CA PRO A 43 -8.17 7.65 2.92
C PRO A 43 -7.83 6.15 2.81
N ILE A 44 -6.69 5.78 2.22
CA ILE A 44 -6.27 4.37 2.12
C ILE A 44 -6.06 3.75 3.51
N ILE A 45 -5.45 4.48 4.45
CA ILE A 45 -5.27 4.00 5.83
C ILE A 45 -6.62 3.69 6.49
N VAL A 46 -7.63 4.53 6.26
CA VAL A 46 -9.00 4.28 6.77
C VAL A 46 -9.59 3.01 6.16
N THR A 47 -9.48 2.85 4.83
CA THR A 47 -9.93 1.64 4.14
C THR A 47 -9.22 0.38 4.66
N VAL A 48 -7.91 0.47 4.94
CA VAL A 48 -7.14 -0.64 5.53
C VAL A 48 -7.64 -0.97 6.94
N ALA A 49 -7.93 0.03 7.76
CA ALA A 49 -8.50 -0.19 9.09
C ALA A 49 -9.86 -0.88 9.02
N GLU A 50 -10.73 -0.47 8.08
CA GLU A 50 -12.00 -1.14 7.81
C GLU A 50 -11.81 -2.58 7.31
N ALA A 51 -10.79 -2.83 6.47
CA ALA A 51 -10.45 -4.17 6.00
C ALA A 51 -10.01 -5.08 7.15
N ILE A 52 -9.19 -4.58 8.07
CA ILE A 52 -8.79 -5.30 9.28
C ILE A 52 -10.01 -5.59 10.17
N ALA A 53 -10.87 -4.60 10.39
CA ALA A 53 -12.10 -4.78 11.17
C ALA A 53 -13.03 -5.82 10.52
N CYS A 54 -13.22 -5.78 9.20
CA CYS A 54 -13.99 -6.76 8.45
C CYS A 54 -13.36 -8.15 8.54
N PHE A 55 -12.03 -8.24 8.43
CA PHE A 55 -11.29 -9.49 8.53
C PHE A 55 -11.49 -10.15 9.91
N LEU A 56 -11.42 -9.36 10.98
CA LEU A 56 -11.61 -9.84 12.35
C LEU A 56 -13.06 -10.21 12.69
N THR A 57 -14.04 -9.54 12.08
CA THR A 57 -15.47 -9.72 12.41
C THR A 57 -16.21 -10.69 11.49
N GLN A 58 -15.88 -10.69 10.19
CA GLN A 58 -16.60 -11.43 9.15
C GLN A 58 -15.73 -12.52 8.50
N GLY A 59 -14.43 -12.58 8.82
CA GLY A 59 -13.50 -13.57 8.29
C GLY A 59 -12.87 -13.17 6.96
N MET A 60 -11.89 -13.99 6.54
CA MET A 60 -10.99 -13.70 5.40
C MET A 60 -11.73 -13.57 4.07
N GLU A 61 -12.69 -14.44 3.78
CA GLU A 61 -13.39 -14.47 2.49
C GLU A 61 -14.18 -13.20 2.23
N VAL A 62 -14.88 -12.69 3.26
CA VAL A 62 -15.69 -11.47 3.17
C VAL A 62 -14.80 -10.23 3.04
N ALA A 63 -13.69 -10.19 3.78
CA ALA A 63 -12.72 -9.11 3.65
C ALA A 63 -12.07 -9.10 2.26
N MET A 64 -11.71 -10.26 1.72
CA MET A 64 -11.17 -10.34 0.35
C MET A 64 -12.18 -9.86 -0.69
N SER A 65 -13.46 -10.24 -0.58
CA SER A 65 -14.50 -9.83 -1.54
C SER A 65 -14.81 -8.32 -1.52
N LYS A 66 -14.66 -7.67 -0.35
CA LYS A 66 -14.95 -6.23 -0.19
C LYS A 66 -13.81 -5.31 -0.59
N PHE A 67 -12.56 -5.79 -0.51
CA PHE A 67 -11.37 -4.94 -0.64
C PHE A 67 -10.42 -5.34 -1.79
N ASN A 68 -10.67 -6.45 -2.50
CA ASN A 68 -10.05 -6.75 -3.81
C ASN A 68 -11.01 -6.42 -4.95
#